data_AF-A0A1F7LK46-F1
#
_entry.id   AF-A0A1F7LK46-F1
#
_cell.length_a   1.000
_cell.length_b   1.000
_cell.length_c   1.000
_cell.angle_alpha   90.00
_cell.angle_beta   90.00
_cell.angle_gamma   90.00
#
_symmetry.space_group_name_H-M   'P 1'
#
loop_
_entity.id
_entity.type
_entity.pdbx_description
1 polymer ?
#
loop_
_entity_poly.entity_id
_entity_poly.type
_entity_poly.pdbx_seq_one_letter_code
_entity_poly.pdbx_strand_id
1 'polypeptide(L)'
;MAGGRFAYDADLFRPLFVALSGVLDRAVTAYAVPHRPTLSQAELEEQLTPVLRRGEHPNQAALTASITPLVSSLVTLSEEEREYVEQIQWGEFHPELVVKNRPELLEQVRRHPGLLWKVENGRRRARR
;
A
#
# COMPACT_ATOMS: atom_id res chain seq x y z
N MET A 1 5.02 -29.08 -7.85
CA MET A 1 5.59 -28.50 -6.62
C MET A 1 6.50 -27.33 -7.00
N ALA A 2 5.91 -26.16 -7.26
CA ALA A 2 6.66 -24.95 -7.58
C ALA A 2 6.68 -24.06 -6.34
N GLY A 3 7.72 -24.20 -5.53
CA GLY A 3 7.94 -23.37 -4.34
C GLY A 3 8.23 -21.92 -4.75
N GLY A 4 7.32 -21.04 -4.35
CA GLY A 4 7.47 -19.59 -4.12
C GLY A 4 8.58 -18.87 -4.86
N ARG A 5 8.25 -18.21 -5.98
CA ARG A 5 9.14 -17.19 -6.57
C ARG A 5 9.03 -15.83 -5.87
N PHE A 6 8.03 -15.66 -5.01
CA PHE A 6 7.96 -14.62 -3.99
C PHE A 6 7.20 -15.14 -2.77
N ALA A 7 7.89 -15.85 -1.88
CA ALA A 7 7.42 -15.96 -0.50
C ALA A 7 7.69 -14.59 0.15
N TYR A 8 6.88 -13.58 -0.19
CA TYR A 8 6.87 -12.36 0.61
C TYR A 8 6.52 -12.80 2.03
N ASP A 9 7.39 -12.44 2.98
CA ASP A 9 7.03 -12.53 4.39
C ASP A 9 5.82 -11.61 4.58
N ALA A 10 4.62 -12.17 4.49
CA ALA A 10 3.37 -11.43 4.62
C ALA A 10 3.33 -10.70 5.97
N ASP A 11 4.03 -11.26 6.96
CA ASP A 11 4.18 -10.70 8.31
C ASP A 11 5.10 -9.48 8.32
N LEU A 12 6.00 -9.32 7.35
CA LEU A 12 6.81 -8.11 7.15
C LEU A 12 6.11 -7.10 6.24
N PHE A 13 5.48 -7.59 5.16
CA PHE A 13 4.91 -6.73 4.13
C PHE A 13 3.77 -5.88 4.67
N ARG A 14 2.85 -6.46 5.45
CA ARG A 14 1.66 -5.74 5.93
C ARG A 14 1.99 -4.55 6.84
N PRO A 15 2.81 -4.69 7.91
CA PRO A 15 3.21 -3.56 8.73
C PRO A 15 3.87 -2.42 7.92
N LEU A 16 4.75 -2.77 6.98
CA LEU A 16 5.42 -1.79 6.13
C LEU A 16 4.46 -1.13 5.14
N PHE A 17 3.55 -1.90 4.53
CA PHE A 17 2.52 -1.37 3.65
C PHE A 17 1.68 -0.33 4.39
N VAL A 18 1.14 -0.68 5.58
CA VAL A 18 0.30 0.25 6.34
C VAL A 18 1.11 1.46 6.76
N ALA A 19 2.32 1.26 7.32
CA ALA A 19 3.19 2.35 7.73
C ALA A 19 3.45 3.34 6.58
N LEU A 20 3.89 2.83 5.43
CA LEU A 20 4.25 3.65 4.26
C LEU A 20 3.03 4.23 3.53
N SER A 21 1.86 3.60 3.64
CA SER A 21 0.61 4.17 3.12
C SER A 21 0.27 5.52 3.77
N GLY A 22 0.81 5.81 4.95
CA GLY A 22 0.70 7.11 5.59
C GLY A 22 1.24 8.28 4.76
N VAL A 23 2.17 8.03 3.82
CA VAL A 23 2.71 9.07 2.92
C VAL A 23 1.68 9.54 1.89
N LEU A 24 0.67 8.72 1.58
CA LEU A 24 -0.36 9.03 0.59
C LEU A 24 -1.10 10.34 0.93
N ASP A 25 -1.64 11.00 -0.08
CA ASP A 25 -2.33 12.30 0.09
C ASP A 25 -3.54 12.21 1.04
N ARG A 26 -4.24 11.08 1.01
CA ARG A 26 -5.38 10.74 1.87
C ARG A 26 -5.11 9.41 2.59
N ALA A 27 -5.91 9.07 3.59
CA ALA A 27 -5.88 7.73 4.17
C ALA A 27 -6.10 6.68 3.08
N VAL A 28 -5.40 5.54 3.15
CA VAL A 28 -5.47 4.47 2.13
C VAL A 28 -6.90 3.94 1.94
N THR A 29 -7.72 4.01 2.98
CA THR A 29 -9.15 3.68 2.99
C THR A 29 -10.01 4.58 2.10
N ALA A 30 -9.53 5.79 1.77
CA ALA A 30 -10.23 6.72 0.88
C ALA A 30 -10.01 6.42 -0.61
N TYR A 31 -9.09 5.51 -0.95
CA TYR A 31 -8.84 5.10 -2.32
C TYR A 31 -9.76 3.93 -2.67
N ALA A 32 -10.48 4.07 -3.78
CA ALA A 32 -11.32 2.98 -4.27
C ALA A 32 -10.44 1.81 -4.73
N VAL A 33 -10.72 0.60 -4.25
CA VAL A 33 -10.19 -0.61 -4.87
C VAL A 33 -10.85 -0.74 -6.24
N PRO A 34 -10.09 -0.72 -7.34
CA PRO A 34 -10.68 -0.90 -8.66
C PRO A 34 -11.20 -2.33 -8.77
N HIS A 35 -12.52 -2.51 -8.61
CA HIS A 35 -13.22 -3.76 -8.92
C HIS A 35 -13.46 -3.94 -10.43
N ARG A 36 -13.11 -2.92 -11.22
CA ARG A 36 -13.18 -2.90 -12.68
C ARG A 36 -11.85 -2.38 -13.24
N PRO A 37 -11.32 -2.98 -14.32
CA PRO A 37 -10.12 -2.49 -14.94
C PRO A 37 -10.33 -1.08 -15.50
N THR A 38 -9.43 -0.17 -15.13
CA THR A 38 -9.44 1.23 -15.57
C THR A 38 -8.76 1.41 -16.93
N LEU A 39 -7.74 0.60 -17.23
CA LEU A 39 -7.02 0.56 -18.50
C LEU A 39 -7.68 -0.45 -19.43
N SER A 40 -7.89 -0.12 -20.70
CA SER A 40 -8.32 -1.04 -21.75
C SER A 40 -7.29 -2.15 -22.03
N GLN A 41 -7.71 -3.22 -22.71
CA GLN A 41 -6.83 -4.29 -23.15
C GLN A 41 -5.69 -3.75 -24.05
N ALA A 42 -5.98 -2.80 -24.92
CA ALA A 42 -4.99 -2.18 -25.81
C ALA A 42 -3.93 -1.38 -25.02
N GLU A 43 -4.36 -0.58 -24.04
CA GLU A 43 -3.44 0.17 -23.17
C GLU A 43 -2.58 -0.78 -22.32
N LEU A 44 -3.15 -1.90 -21.85
CA LEU A 44 -2.38 -2.93 -21.14
C LEU A 44 -1.35 -3.61 -22.02
N GLU A 45 -1.70 -3.93 -23.27
CA GLU A 45 -0.77 -4.51 -24.23
C GLU A 45 0.36 -3.53 -24.57
N GLU A 46 0.04 -2.27 -24.83
CA GLU A 46 1.03 -1.23 -25.10
C GLU A 46 2.02 -1.06 -23.93
N GLN A 47 1.53 -1.03 -22.69
CA GLN A 47 2.35 -0.77 -21.52
C GLN A 47 3.12 -1.99 -21.00
N LEU A 48 2.52 -3.18 -21.05
CA LEU A 48 3.08 -4.37 -20.39
C LEU A 48 3.83 -5.30 -21.36
N THR A 49 3.42 -5.41 -22.62
CA THR A 49 4.09 -6.33 -23.57
C THR A 49 5.61 -6.11 -23.68
N PRO A 50 6.14 -4.87 -23.68
CA PRO A 50 7.58 -4.64 -23.75
C PRO A 50 8.38 -5.17 -22.55
N VAL A 51 7.73 -5.34 -21.39
CA VAL A 51 8.38 -5.76 -20.13
C VAL A 51 8.08 -7.21 -19.74
N LEU A 52 7.15 -7.85 -20.44
CA LEU A 52 6.79 -9.26 -20.25
C LEU A 52 7.74 -10.19 -21.00
N ARG A 53 7.73 -11.48 -20.65
CA ARG A 53 8.54 -12.46 -21.37
C ARG A 53 7.99 -12.64 -22.79
N ARG A 54 8.85 -13.00 -23.74
CA ARG A 54 8.40 -13.29 -25.12
C ARG A 54 7.27 -14.31 -25.12
N GLY A 55 6.17 -13.97 -25.79
CA GLY A 55 4.98 -14.81 -25.93
C GLY A 55 3.97 -14.69 -24.79
N GLU A 56 4.25 -13.89 -23.75
CA GLU A 56 3.25 -13.53 -22.74
C GLU A 56 2.42 -12.34 -23.23
N HIS A 57 1.10 -12.49 -23.20
CA HIS A 57 0.15 -11.43 -23.52
C HIS A 57 -0.66 -11.11 -22.26
N PRO A 58 -0.70 -9.85 -21.81
CA PRO A 58 -1.48 -9.48 -20.64
C PRO A 58 -2.97 -9.66 -20.95
N ASN A 59 -3.73 -10.32 -20.08
CA ASN A 59 -5.19 -10.37 -20.20
C ASN A 59 -5.80 -9.53 -19.09
N GLN A 60 -6.48 -8.44 -19.45
CA GLN A 60 -7.06 -7.49 -18.50
C GLN A 60 -7.96 -8.15 -17.45
N ALA A 61 -8.87 -9.02 -17.88
CA ALA A 61 -9.84 -9.66 -16.99
C ALA A 61 -9.14 -10.62 -16.02
N ALA A 62 -8.21 -11.45 -16.53
CA ALA A 62 -7.44 -12.38 -15.71
C ALA A 62 -6.55 -11.65 -14.70
N LEU A 63 -5.86 -10.58 -15.11
CA LEU A 63 -5.04 -9.76 -14.23
C LEU A 63 -5.88 -9.11 -13.13
N THR A 64 -7.02 -8.49 -13.49
CA THR A 64 -7.93 -7.88 -12.51
C THR A 64 -8.44 -8.91 -11.51
N ALA A 65 -8.91 -10.06 -11.99
CA ALA A 65 -9.40 -11.14 -11.14
C ALA A 65 -8.31 -11.65 -10.18
N SER A 66 -7.05 -11.74 -10.65
CA SER A 66 -5.93 -12.21 -9.84
C SER A 66 -5.48 -11.22 -8.77
N ILE A 67 -5.50 -9.91 -9.05
CA ILE A 67 -4.97 -8.88 -8.16
C ILE A 67 -6.00 -8.36 -7.15
N THR A 68 -7.29 -8.42 -7.50
CA THR A 68 -8.37 -7.88 -6.65
C THR A 68 -8.34 -8.44 -5.23
N PRO A 69 -8.23 -9.76 -4.98
CA PRO A 69 -8.18 -10.29 -3.61
C PRO A 69 -6.97 -9.79 -2.81
N LEU A 70 -5.82 -9.63 -3.48
CA LEU A 70 -4.60 -9.13 -2.86
C LEU A 70 -4.74 -7.65 -2.47
N VAL A 71 -5.26 -6.80 -3.37
CA VAL A 71 -5.45 -5.37 -3.05
C VAL A 71 -6.51 -5.19 -1.98
N SER A 72 -7.61 -5.95 -2.05
CA SER A 72 -8.67 -5.93 -1.03
C SER A 72 -8.14 -6.29 0.36
N SER A 73 -7.22 -7.27 0.48
CA SER A 73 -6.67 -7.63 1.79
C SER A 73 -5.73 -6.55 2.36
N LEU A 74 -5.09 -5.75 1.50
CA LEU A 74 -4.22 -4.66 1.92
C LEU A 74 -4.99 -3.42 2.39
N VAL A 75 -6.13 -3.11 1.75
CA VAL A 75 -6.94 -1.96 2.15
C VAL A 75 -7.95 -2.27 3.25
N THR A 76 -8.11 -3.55 3.61
CA THR A 76 -8.93 -3.96 4.76
C THR A 76 -8.10 -3.85 6.03
N LEU A 77 -8.22 -2.71 6.70
CA LEU A 77 -7.45 -2.38 7.90
C LEU A 77 -8.13 -2.88 9.17
N SER A 78 -7.31 -3.26 10.16
CA SER A 78 -7.75 -3.37 11.56
C SER A 78 -8.03 -1.99 12.15
N GLU A 79 -8.65 -1.94 13.33
CA GLU A 79 -8.99 -0.66 13.97
C GLU A 79 -7.73 0.15 14.30
N GLU A 80 -6.66 -0.48 14.78
CA GLU A 80 -5.40 0.22 15.09
C GLU A 80 -4.69 0.73 13.82
N GLU A 81 -4.77 -0.02 12.73
CA GLU A 81 -4.22 0.41 11.43
C GLU A 81 -5.03 1.57 10.85
N ARG A 82 -6.35 1.52 10.98
CA ARG A 82 -7.27 2.58 10.58
C ARG A 82 -6.98 3.86 11.37
N GLU A 83 -6.82 3.73 12.68
CA GLU A 83 -6.45 4.83 13.57
C GLU A 83 -5.13 5.48 13.12
N TYR A 84 -4.09 4.68 12.87
CA TYR A 84 -2.80 5.18 12.38
C TYR A 84 -2.91 5.96 11.06
N VAL A 85 -3.58 5.39 10.04
CA VAL A 85 -3.63 6.02 8.70
C VAL A 85 -4.49 7.29 8.69
N GLU A 86 -5.42 7.43 9.62
CA GLU A 86 -6.25 8.62 9.81
C GLU A 86 -5.50 9.71 10.59
N GLN A 87 -4.85 9.35 11.70
CA GLN A 87 -4.12 10.28 12.58
C GLN A 87 -2.93 10.94 11.88
N ILE A 88 -2.18 10.19 11.07
CA ILE A 88 -1.01 10.72 10.35
C ILE A 88 -1.37 11.82 9.33
N GLN A 89 -2.63 11.86 8.86
CA GLN A 89 -3.11 12.93 7.98
C GLN A 89 -3.12 14.29 8.68
N TRP A 90 -3.27 14.30 10.00
CA TRP A 90 -3.34 15.47 10.86
C TRP A 90 -2.04 15.79 11.58
N GLY A 91 -1.01 14.97 11.38
CA GLY A 91 0.31 15.16 11.98
C GLY A 91 0.50 14.49 13.34
N GLU A 92 -0.41 13.59 13.71
CA GLU A 92 -0.24 12.66 14.84
C GLU A 92 0.43 11.38 14.33
N PHE A 93 1.54 10.97 14.96
CA PHE A 93 2.41 9.92 14.41
C PHE A 93 2.68 8.82 15.43
N HIS A 94 1.92 7.73 15.29
CA HIS A 94 1.93 6.58 16.19
C HIS A 94 2.29 5.27 15.47
N PRO A 95 3.53 5.13 14.94
CA PRO A 95 3.93 3.94 14.20
C PRO A 95 3.86 2.65 15.02
N GLU A 96 3.90 2.74 16.36
CA GLU A 96 3.69 1.62 17.27
C GLU A 96 2.36 0.88 17.06
N LEU A 97 1.31 1.54 16.56
CA LEU A 97 0.01 0.93 16.28
C LEU A 97 0.11 -0.13 15.16
N VAL A 98 1.02 0.06 14.20
CA VAL A 98 1.11 -0.75 12.98
C VAL A 98 2.31 -1.70 12.96
N VAL A 99 3.36 -1.43 13.75
CA VAL A 99 4.53 -2.32 13.88
C VAL A 99 4.60 -3.09 15.19
N LYS A 100 3.50 -3.18 15.96
CA LYS A 100 3.48 -3.87 17.27
C LYS A 100 4.05 -5.29 17.25
N ASN A 101 3.81 -6.03 16.16
CA ASN A 101 4.26 -7.41 15.98
C ASN A 101 5.70 -7.50 15.43
N ARG A 102 6.31 -6.37 15.04
CA ARG A 102 7.63 -6.25 14.41
C ARG A 102 8.37 -5.02 14.98
N PRO A 103 8.66 -4.98 16.29
CA PRO A 103 9.24 -3.80 16.95
C PRO A 103 10.59 -3.38 16.38
N GLU A 104 11.32 -4.28 15.72
CA GLU A 104 12.57 -3.98 15.02
C GLU A 104 12.41 -2.95 13.88
N LEU A 105 11.19 -2.82 13.32
CA LEU A 105 10.89 -1.85 12.26
C LEU A 105 10.60 -0.44 12.81
N LEU A 106 10.31 -0.32 14.11
CA LEU A 106 9.80 0.92 14.69
C LEU A 106 10.73 2.11 14.46
N GLU A 107 12.03 1.92 14.67
CA GLU A 107 12.99 3.01 14.52
C GLU A 107 13.20 3.40 13.05
N GLN A 108 13.09 2.43 12.13
CA GLN A 108 13.17 2.69 10.70
C GLN A 108 11.97 3.51 10.22
N VAL A 109 10.76 3.13 10.66
CA VAL A 109 9.52 3.85 10.33
C VAL A 109 9.55 5.27 10.91
N ARG A 110 9.98 5.43 12.18
CA ARG A 110 10.08 6.76 12.83
C ARG A 110 11.02 7.72 12.10
N ARG A 111 12.09 7.22 11.49
CA ARG A 111 13.07 8.02 10.76
C ARG A 111 12.76 8.15 9.27
N HIS A 112 11.67 7.56 8.79
CA HIS A 112 11.36 7.56 7.36
C HIS A 112 11.07 8.99 6.87
N PRO A 113 11.85 9.55 5.92
CA PRO A 113 11.73 10.96 5.52
C PRO A 113 10.34 11.34 5.01
N GLY A 114 9.70 10.45 4.24
CA GLY A 114 8.35 10.70 3.71
C GLY A 114 7.28 10.79 4.79
N LEU A 115 7.42 10.02 5.88
CA LEU A 115 6.46 10.04 6.99
C LEU A 115 6.68 11.28 7.85
N LEU A 116 7.93 11.63 8.14
CA LEU A 116 8.27 12.88 8.84
C LEU A 116 7.75 14.10 8.07
N TRP A 117 7.93 14.12 6.74
CA TRP A 117 7.38 15.18 5.89
C TRP A 117 5.85 15.22 5.95
N LYS A 118 5.17 14.07 5.88
CA LYS A 118 3.71 14.00 5.99
C LYS A 118 3.22 14.61 7.30
N VAL A 119 3.86 14.23 8.40
CA VAL A 119 3.53 14.69 9.76
C VAL A 119 3.67 16.20 9.87
N GLU A 120 4.79 16.75 9.40
CA GLU A 120 5.01 18.19 9.40
C GLU A 120 3.94 18.94 8.59
N ASN A 121 3.55 18.41 7.43
CA ASN A 121 2.48 19.01 6.62
C ASN A 121 1.11 18.91 7.27
N GLY A 122 0.78 17.78 7.91
CA GLY A 122 -0.45 17.61 8.68
C GLY A 122 -0.57 18.67 9.77
N ARG A 123 0.50 18.86 10.56
CA ARG A 123 0.56 19.89 11.61
C ARG A 123 0.39 21.31 11.06
N ARG A 124 0.98 21.61 9.91
CA ARG A 124 0.81 22.92 9.25
C ARG A 124 -0.62 23.16 8.79
N ARG A 125 -1.32 22.13 8.31
CA ARG A 125 -2.73 22.21 7.89
C ARG A 125 -3.65 22.40 9.09
N ALA A 126 -3.42 21.69 10.20
CA ALA A 126 -4.22 21.79 11.42
C ALA A 126 -4.13 23.17 12.12
N ARG A 127 -3.07 23.94 11.84
CA ARG A 127 -2.87 25.30 12.39
C ARG A 127 -3.48 26.42 11.55
N ARG A 128 -4.04 26.11 10.38
CA ARG A 128 -4.70 27.08 9.48
C ARG A 128 -6.21 27.02 9.67
#